data_AF-A0A2W7A2L2-F1
#
_entry.id   AF-A0A2W7A2L2-F1
#
_cell.length_a   1.000
_cell.length_b   1.000
_cell.length_c   1.000
_cell.angle_alpha   90.00
_cell.angle_beta   90.00
_cell.angle_gamma   90.00
#
_symmetry.space_group_name_H-M   'P 1'
#
loop_
_entity.id
_entity.type
_entity.pdbx_description
1 polymer ?
#
loop_
_entity_poly.entity_id
_entity_poly.type
_entity_poly.pdbx_seq_one_letter_code
_entity_poly.pdbx_strand_id
1 'polypeptide(L)'
;MTRPNLDPGNIPSEKVNQFVRACLQVVKLIERREGDLQSTEGSAESRRLEQEIEAEALAIIETAGLTRQEYLQLLGLANTDPEFGERVANQLQELAG
;
A
#
# COMPACT_ATOMS: atom_id res chain seq x y z
N MET A 1 16.08 -18.66 2.26
CA MET A 1 15.33 -17.40 2.45
C MET A 1 13.94 -17.75 2.95
N THR A 2 13.67 -17.51 4.23
CA THR A 2 12.36 -17.70 4.86
C THR A 2 11.43 -16.62 4.33
N ARG A 3 10.38 -17.00 3.58
CA ARG A 3 9.30 -16.06 3.25
C ARG A 3 8.65 -15.66 4.57
N PRO A 4 8.53 -14.37 4.92
CA PRO A 4 7.64 -13.99 6.00
C PRO A 4 6.23 -14.41 5.55
N ASN A 5 5.70 -15.43 6.20
CA ASN A 5 4.31 -15.81 6.06
C ASN A 5 3.60 -15.14 7.23
N LEU A 6 2.97 -14.00 6.97
CA LEU A 6 2.18 -13.33 7.99
C LEU A 6 0.96 -14.22 8.27
N ASP A 7 0.89 -14.77 9.48
CA ASP A 7 -0.27 -15.52 9.95
C ASP A 7 -1.43 -14.54 10.17
N PRO A 8 -2.55 -14.65 9.42
CA PRO A 8 -3.66 -13.68 9.49
C PRO A 8 -4.19 -13.49 10.90
N GLY A 9 -4.23 -14.56 11.70
CA GLY A 9 -4.74 -14.54 13.07
C GLY A 9 -3.80 -13.91 14.09
N ASN A 10 -2.56 -13.56 13.73
CA ASN A 10 -1.56 -13.05 14.65
C ASN A 10 -0.81 -11.81 14.12
N ILE A 11 -1.43 -11.03 13.23
CA ILE A 11 -0.86 -9.79 12.74
C ILE A 11 -0.89 -8.74 13.88
N PRO A 12 0.27 -8.24 14.33
CA PRO A 12 0.32 -7.22 15.39
C PRO A 12 -0.34 -5.91 14.95
N SER A 13 -0.97 -5.19 15.87
CA SER A 13 -1.59 -3.89 15.57
C SER A 13 -0.60 -2.87 14.98
N GLU A 14 0.68 -2.95 15.35
CA GLU A 14 1.73 -2.14 14.75
C GLU A 14 1.87 -2.39 13.24
N LYS A 15 1.80 -3.65 12.78
CA LYS A 15 1.84 -3.98 11.35
C LYS A 15 0.60 -3.49 10.61
N VAL A 16 -0.57 -3.51 11.27
CA VAL A 16 -1.80 -2.91 10.74
C VAL A 16 -1.63 -1.40 10.56
N ASN A 17 -1.07 -0.72 11.56
CA ASN A 17 -0.79 0.71 11.49
C ASN A 17 0.17 1.07 10.36
N GLN A 18 1.27 0.34 10.23
CA GLN A 18 2.24 0.51 9.17
C GLN A 18 1.60 0.32 7.78
N PHE A 19 0.77 -0.71 7.63
CA PHE A 19 0.04 -0.99 6.39
C PHE A 19 -0.95 0.12 6.04
N VAL A 20 -1.78 0.54 6.99
CA VAL A 20 -2.78 1.58 6.77
C VAL A 20 -2.12 2.91 6.39
N ARG A 21 -1.02 3.28 7.06
CA ARG A 21 -0.24 4.47 6.71
C ARG A 21 0.33 4.39 5.30
N ALA A 22 0.90 3.25 4.92
CA ALA A 22 1.41 3.02 3.58
C ALA A 22 0.28 3.13 2.53
N CYS A 23 -0.87 2.49 2.75
CA CYS A 23 -2.01 2.57 1.84
C CYS A 23 -2.48 4.01 1.62
N LEU A 24 -2.64 4.79 2.70
CA LEU A 24 -3.06 6.20 2.59
C LEU A 24 -2.06 7.05 1.80
N GLN A 25 -0.76 6.81 1.99
CA GLN A 25 0.27 7.55 1.25
C GLN A 25 0.36 7.12 -0.22
N VAL A 26 0.22 5.83 -0.51
CA VAL A 26 0.17 5.31 -1.88
C VAL A 26 -1.05 5.83 -2.64
N VAL A 27 -2.23 5.88 -2.00
CA VAL A 27 -3.43 6.47 -2.61
C VAL A 27 -3.19 7.95 -2.95
N LYS A 28 -2.64 8.73 -2.01
CA LYS A 28 -2.30 10.14 -2.25
C LYS A 28 -1.27 10.34 -3.36
N LEU A 29 -0.31 9.42 -3.50
CA LEU A 29 0.65 9.42 -4.60
C LEU A 29 -0.07 9.24 -5.93
N ILE A 30 -0.94 8.23 -6.03
CA ILE A 30 -1.71 7.94 -7.24
C ILE A 30 -2.61 9.12 -7.60
N GLU A 31 -3.38 9.67 -6.65
CA GLU A 31 -4.26 10.83 -6.87
C GLU A 31 -3.50 12.05 -7.41
N ARG A 32 -2.28 12.30 -6.93
CA ARG A 32 -1.43 13.41 -7.41
C ARG A 32 -0.91 13.17 -8.83
N ARG A 33 -0.67 11.91 -9.18
CA ARG A 33 -0.05 11.49 -10.44
C ARG A 33 -1.08 11.11 -11.49
N GLU A 34 -2.36 10.99 -11.13
CA GLU A 34 -3.46 10.63 -12.03
C GLU A 34 -3.58 11.62 -13.20
N GLY A 35 -3.46 12.92 -12.93
CA GLY A 35 -3.47 13.95 -13.98
C GLY A 35 -2.27 13.84 -14.93
N ASP A 36 -1.09 13.50 -14.42
CA ASP A 36 0.12 13.30 -15.22
C ASP A 36 0.01 12.02 -16.07
N LEU A 37 -0.56 10.95 -15.50
CA LEU A 37 -0.79 9.67 -16.18
C LEU A 37 -1.78 9.82 -17.34
N GLN A 38 -2.90 10.50 -17.11
CA GLN A 38 -3.90 10.77 -18.15
C GLN A 38 -3.32 11.66 -19.27
N SER A 39 -2.47 12.63 -18.92
CA SER A 39 -1.88 13.56 -19.88
C SER A 39 -0.79 12.90 -20.75
N THR A 40 -0.14 11.86 -20.25
CA THR A 40 0.97 11.19 -20.92
C THR A 40 0.58 9.85 -21.54
N GLU A 41 -0.69 9.41 -21.44
CA GLU A 41 -1.16 8.09 -21.84
C GLU A 41 -0.82 7.73 -23.31
N GLY A 42 -0.23 6.55 -23.53
CA GLY A 42 0.16 6.06 -24.86
C GLY A 42 1.48 6.63 -25.42
N SER A 43 2.21 7.44 -24.65
CA SER A 43 3.51 7.99 -25.02
C SER A 43 4.68 7.19 -24.45
N ALA A 44 5.91 7.49 -24.91
CA ALA A 44 7.11 6.97 -24.27
C ALA A 44 7.31 7.52 -22.84
N GLU A 45 6.64 8.63 -22.50
CA GLU A 45 6.68 9.27 -21.19
C GLU A 45 5.79 8.53 -20.18
N SER A 46 4.73 7.82 -20.63
CA SER A 46 3.89 7.00 -19.74
C SER A 46 4.73 5.96 -19.00
N ARG A 47 5.63 5.26 -19.71
CA ARG A 47 6.45 4.20 -19.09
C ARG A 47 7.44 4.76 -18.07
N ARG A 48 7.96 5.97 -18.28
CA ARG A 48 8.86 6.61 -17.32
C ARG A 48 8.08 7.02 -16.08
N LEU A 49 6.91 7.63 -16.28
CA LEU A 49 6.03 8.03 -15.20
C LEU A 49 5.56 6.82 -14.37
N GLU A 50 5.19 5.71 -15.02
CA GLU A 50 4.85 4.45 -14.34
C GLU A 50 6.00 3.94 -13.45
N GLN A 51 7.24 3.97 -13.94
CA GLN A 51 8.43 3.56 -13.18
C GLN A 51 8.71 4.50 -11.99
N GLU A 52 8.53 5.81 -12.17
CA GLU A 52 8.67 6.80 -11.10
C GLU A 52 7.62 6.56 -10.00
N ILE A 53 6.37 6.32 -10.38
CA ILE A 53 5.28 6.00 -9.45
C ILE A 53 5.57 4.69 -8.71
N GLU A 54 6.04 3.65 -9.39
CA GLU A 54 6.40 2.38 -8.74
C GLU A 54 7.53 2.59 -7.72
N ALA A 55 8.56 3.36 -8.07
CA ALA A 55 9.68 3.64 -7.18
C ALA A 55 9.25 4.46 -5.95
N GLU A 56 8.41 5.49 -6.14
CA GLU A 56 7.86 6.28 -5.05
C GLU A 56 6.96 5.44 -4.14
N ALA A 57 6.10 4.59 -4.71
CA ALA A 57 5.25 3.69 -3.95
C ALA A 57 6.07 2.70 -3.11
N LEU A 58 7.16 2.16 -3.67
CA LEU A 58 8.07 1.29 -2.94
C LEU A 58 8.74 2.03 -1.77
N ALA A 59 9.21 3.26 -1.99
CA ALA A 59 9.83 4.07 -0.95
C ALA A 59 8.85 4.40 0.19
N ILE A 60 7.57 4.66 -0.13
CA ILE A 60 6.50 4.86 0.85
C ILE A 60 6.32 3.60 1.72
N ILE A 61 6.25 2.42 1.08
CA ILE A 61 6.08 1.14 1.77
C ILE A 61 7.26 0.87 2.72
N GLU A 62 8.49 1.07 2.24
CA GLU A 62 9.71 0.88 3.04
C GLU A 62 9.82 1.88 4.19
N THR A 63 9.45 3.15 3.95
CA THR A 63 9.42 4.19 4.99
C THR A 63 8.40 3.87 6.09
N ALA A 64 7.30 3.22 5.73
CA ALA A 64 6.32 2.73 6.69
C ALA A 64 6.79 1.50 7.49
N GLY A 65 7.99 0.97 7.24
CA GLY A 65 8.54 -0.19 7.95
C GLY A 65 8.06 -1.54 7.39
N LEU A 66 7.53 -1.55 6.17
CA LEU A 66 7.11 -2.74 5.46
C LEU A 66 8.03 -3.03 4.28
N THR A 67 8.24 -4.30 4.00
CA THR A 67 8.74 -4.72 2.69
C THR A 67 7.60 -4.75 1.67
N ARG A 68 7.92 -4.64 0.37
CA ARG A 68 6.93 -4.83 -0.72
C ARG A 68 6.14 -6.13 -0.56
N GLN A 69 6.81 -7.21 -0.17
CA GLN A 69 6.16 -8.51 0.00
C GLN A 69 5.15 -8.51 1.15
N GLU A 70 5.51 -7.94 2.31
CA GLU A 70 4.59 -7.82 3.44
C GLU A 70 3.39 -6.93 3.08
N TYR A 71 3.62 -5.81 2.40
CA TYR A 71 2.54 -4.94 1.93
C TYR A 71 1.56 -5.69 1.02
N LEU A 72 2.05 -6.44 0.03
CA LEU A 72 1.20 -7.21 -0.88
C LEU A 72 0.46 -8.35 -0.17
N GLN A 73 1.07 -8.98 0.83
CA GLN A 73 0.40 -9.98 1.65
C GLN A 73 -0.72 -9.38 2.48
N LEU A 74 -0.46 -8.26 3.18
CA LEU A 74 -1.45 -7.54 3.97
C LEU A 74 -2.59 -7.01 3.10
N LEU A 75 -2.27 -6.52 1.89
CA LEU A 75 -3.26 -6.12 0.90
C LEU A 75 -4.12 -7.30 0.46
N GLY A 76 -3.52 -8.46 0.18
CA GLY A 76 -4.26 -9.68 -0.12
C GLY A 76 -5.19 -10.07 1.02
N LEU A 77 -4.67 -10.10 2.26
CA LEU A 77 -5.43 -10.44 3.45
C LEU A 77 -6.60 -9.49 3.70
N ALA A 78 -6.41 -8.18 3.55
CA ALA A 78 -7.48 -7.21 3.72
C ALA A 78 -8.65 -7.43 2.75
N ASN A 79 -8.38 -8.03 1.58
CA ASN A 79 -9.39 -8.36 0.58
C ASN A 79 -10.01 -9.75 0.75
N THR A 80 -9.32 -10.69 1.39
CA THR A 80 -9.77 -12.10 1.50
C THR A 80 -10.25 -12.49 2.89
N ASP A 81 -9.77 -11.82 3.93
CA ASP A 81 -10.08 -12.09 5.34
C ASP A 81 -10.96 -10.94 5.88
N PRO A 82 -12.25 -11.19 6.17
CA PRO A 82 -13.17 -10.17 6.67
C PRO A 82 -12.77 -9.57 8.02
N GLU A 83 -12.20 -10.36 8.93
CA GLU A 83 -11.81 -9.89 10.27
C GLU A 83 -10.61 -8.95 10.15
N PHE A 84 -9.63 -9.33 9.33
CA PHE A 84 -8.50 -8.45 9.04
C PHE A 84 -8.94 -7.19 8.28
N GLY A 85 -9.83 -7.33 7.30
CA GLY A 85 -10.42 -6.20 6.57
C GLY A 85 -11.15 -5.21 7.50
N GLU A 86 -11.91 -5.70 8.47
CA GLU A 86 -12.57 -4.88 9.49
C GLU A 86 -11.55 -4.13 10.35
N ARG A 87 -10.48 -4.81 10.80
CA ARG A 87 -9.39 -4.16 11.56
C ARG A 87 -8.74 -3.03 10.78
N VAL A 88 -8.47 -3.24 9.48
CA VAL A 88 -7.93 -2.21 8.59
C VAL A 88 -8.90 -1.04 8.43
N ALA A 89 -10.19 -1.31 8.22
CA ALA A 89 -11.22 -0.29 8.06
C ALA A 89 -11.38 0.57 9.32
N ASN A 90 -11.40 -0.06 10.50
CA ASN A 90 -11.45 0.65 11.78
C ASN A 90 -10.23 1.55 11.97
N GLN A 91 -9.03 1.03 11.67
CA GLN A 91 -7.80 1.81 11.80
C GLN A 91 -7.74 2.98 10.79
N LEU A 92 -8.27 2.81 9.59
CA LEU A 92 -8.43 3.88 8.59
C LEU A 92 -9.33 5.00 9.11
N GLN A 93 -10.46 4.65 9.74
CA GLN A 93 -11.38 5.65 10.32
C GLN A 93 -10.72 6.43 11.45
N GLU A 94 -9.98 5.76 12.34
CA GLU A 94 -9.25 6.43 13.43
C GLU A 94 -8.18 7.41 12.94
N LEU A 95 -7.53 7.13 11.80
CA LEU A 95 -6.51 8.01 11.23
C LEU A 95 -7.09 9.14 10.37
N ALA A 96 -8.35 9.00 9.94
CA ALA A 96 -9.07 10.00 9.15
C ALA A 96 -9.93 10.95 10.00
N GLY A 97 -10.23 10.57 11.25
CA GLY A 97 -10.91 11.41 12.25
C GLY A 97 -9.95 12.36 12.97
#